data_AF-A0A9P0TJN3-F1
#
_entry.id   AF-A0A9P0TJN3-F1
#
_cell.length_a   1.000
_cell.length_b   1.000
_cell.length_c   1.000
_cell.angle_alpha   90.00
_cell.angle_beta   90.00
_cell.angle_gamma   90.00
#
_symmetry.space_group_name_H-M   'P 1'
#
loop_
_entity.id
_entity.type
_entity.pdbx_description
1 polymer ?
#
loop_
_entity_poly.entity_id
_entity_poly.type
_entity_poly.pdbx_seq_one_letter_code
_entity_poly.pdbx_strand_id
1 'polypeptide(L)'
;MYLIGLILYFCILTRASVIFEDCGSEYDLVTVNIDGCDHSPPCYVTLGDRIPVNVRFYADFASLQLDQDVIIKLNFVNARTPVTPEPCDILLCPVQTDALTSFTSVMSVPTNMALNQRGYLQWRVYNEKNRVVLCYSVLVQTQTYIQKMLRQAFLLTKALTDDEIKKVVQHPLGHPLNPVGNLPNVTFEFYE
;
A
#
# COMPACT_ATOMS: atom_id res chain seq x y z
N MET A 1 25.44 13.98 -18.94
CA MET A 1 25.73 13.15 -17.74
C MET A 1 24.88 13.50 -16.51
N TYR A 2 24.45 14.76 -16.32
CA TYR A 2 23.53 15.13 -15.22
C TYR A 2 22.07 14.73 -15.43
N LEU A 3 21.61 14.63 -16.69
CA LEU A 3 20.22 14.31 -17.03
C LEU A 3 19.80 12.88 -16.64
N ILE A 4 20.73 11.92 -16.72
CA ILE A 4 20.48 10.51 -16.40
C ILE A 4 20.33 10.32 -14.88
N GLY A 5 21.09 11.07 -14.08
CA GLY A 5 20.97 11.06 -12.61
C GLY A 5 19.64 11.63 -12.11
N LEU A 6 19.11 12.67 -12.78
CA LEU A 6 17.79 13.25 -12.47
C LEU A 6 16.64 12.31 -12.82
N ILE A 7 16.73 11.57 -13.93
CA ILE A 7 15.72 10.58 -14.33
C ILE A 7 15.70 9.38 -13.36
N LEU A 8 16.88 8.89 -12.95
CA LEU A 8 16.99 7.82 -11.95
C LEU A 8 16.46 8.25 -10.58
N TYR A 9 16.65 9.50 -10.16
CA TYR A 9 16.07 10.04 -8.93
C TYR A 9 14.53 10.09 -8.99
N PHE A 10 13.96 10.44 -10.15
CA PHE A 10 12.51 10.50 -10.35
C PHE A 10 11.84 9.12 -10.39
N CYS A 11 12.54 8.07 -10.85
CA CYS A 11 12.01 6.70 -10.89
C CYS A 11 11.85 6.05 -9.51
N ILE A 12 12.46 6.59 -8.44
CA ILE A 12 12.43 5.98 -7.09
C ILE A 12 11.17 6.38 -6.31
N LEU A 13 10.35 7.31 -6.83
CA LEU A 13 9.13 7.80 -6.17
C LEU A 13 7.84 7.21 -6.76
N THR A 14 7.90 6.07 -7.46
CA THR A 14 6.70 5.30 -7.79
C THR A 14 6.14 4.71 -6.50
N ARG A 15 5.23 5.45 -5.86
CA ARG A 15 4.46 4.93 -4.74
C ARG A 15 3.62 3.75 -5.23
N ALA A 16 3.87 2.58 -4.68
CA ALA A 16 3.13 1.37 -5.01
C ALA A 16 1.67 1.50 -4.54
N SER A 17 0.72 1.27 -5.43
CA SER A 17 -0.69 1.12 -5.03
C SER A 17 -0.84 -0.22 -4.30
N VAL A 18 -1.42 -0.22 -3.11
CA VAL A 18 -1.74 -1.49 -2.44
C VAL A 18 -2.82 -2.24 -3.23
N ILE A 19 -2.89 -3.55 -3.07
CA ILE A 19 -4.03 -4.34 -3.53
C ILE A 19 -5.22 -4.04 -2.60
N PHE A 20 -6.34 -3.64 -3.19
CA PHE A 20 -7.57 -3.33 -2.47
C PHE A 20 -8.78 -4.00 -3.15
N GLU A 21 -9.84 -4.18 -2.38
CA GLU A 21 -11.16 -4.62 -2.85
C GLU A 21 -12.14 -3.45 -2.69
N ASP A 22 -12.82 -3.06 -3.77
CA ASP A 22 -13.90 -2.08 -3.70
C ASP A 22 -15.13 -2.70 -3.00
N CYS A 23 -15.68 -2.01 -2.02
CA CYS A 23 -16.81 -2.48 -1.21
C CYS A 23 -18.13 -1.72 -1.45
N GLY A 24 -18.25 -1.01 -2.57
CA GLY A 24 -19.44 -0.28 -2.99
C GLY A 24 -19.23 1.22 -3.13
N SER A 25 -18.15 1.65 -3.79
CA SER A 25 -17.95 3.06 -4.16
C SER A 25 -18.96 3.50 -5.22
N GLU A 26 -19.51 4.71 -5.08
CA GLU A 26 -20.20 5.40 -6.19
C GLU A 26 -19.22 6.13 -7.13
N TYR A 27 -18.04 6.50 -6.65
CA TYR A 27 -16.95 7.06 -7.46
C TYR A 27 -16.00 5.96 -7.94
N ASP A 28 -15.32 6.21 -9.06
CA ASP A 28 -14.37 5.27 -9.62
C ASP A 28 -13.01 5.37 -8.92
N LEU A 29 -12.73 4.41 -8.04
CA LEU A 29 -11.46 4.31 -7.32
C LEU A 29 -10.33 3.83 -8.26
N VAL A 30 -9.26 4.61 -8.38
CA VAL A 30 -8.14 4.33 -9.29
C VAL A 30 -6.95 3.73 -8.56
N THR A 31 -6.50 4.38 -7.47
CA THR A 31 -5.37 3.89 -6.67
C THR A 31 -5.55 4.18 -5.19
N VAL A 32 -5.05 3.28 -4.35
CA VAL A 32 -4.89 3.46 -2.92
C VAL A 32 -3.42 3.25 -2.60
N ASN A 33 -2.76 4.25 -2.04
CA ASN A 33 -1.37 4.16 -1.63
C ASN A 33 -1.25 4.42 -0.12
N ILE A 34 -0.77 3.44 0.62
CA ILE A 34 -0.58 3.47 2.06
C ILE A 34 0.92 3.52 2.36
N ASP A 35 1.36 4.54 3.08
CA ASP A 35 2.78 4.71 3.37
C ASP A 35 3.35 3.51 4.16
N GLY A 36 4.49 2.99 3.70
CA GLY A 36 5.12 1.79 4.26
C GLY A 36 4.54 0.45 3.81
N CYS A 37 3.61 0.46 2.86
CA CYS A 37 3.09 -0.74 2.19
C CYS A 37 3.43 -0.76 0.70
N ASP A 38 3.58 -1.96 0.16
CA ASP A 38 3.87 -2.21 -1.25
C ASP A 38 2.71 -2.98 -1.92
N HIS A 39 2.93 -3.44 -3.14
CA HIS A 39 1.95 -4.25 -3.87
C HIS A 39 1.70 -5.64 -3.24
N SER A 40 2.55 -6.10 -2.33
CA SER A 40 2.46 -7.45 -1.77
C SER A 40 1.61 -7.47 -0.50
N PRO A 41 0.47 -8.19 -0.47
CA PRO A 41 -0.28 -8.37 0.76
C PRO A 41 0.46 -9.30 1.75
N PRO A 42 0.25 -9.15 3.07
CA PRO A 42 -0.55 -8.12 3.73
C PRO A 42 0.21 -6.80 3.90
N CYS A 43 -0.52 -5.69 3.95
CA CYS A 43 0.02 -4.40 4.35
C CYS A 43 0.22 -4.38 5.88
N TYR A 44 1.47 -4.22 6.33
CA TYR A 44 1.75 -4.25 7.78
C TYR A 44 1.50 -2.90 8.42
N VAL A 45 0.58 -2.86 9.38
CA VAL A 45 0.21 -1.66 10.13
C VAL A 45 0.79 -1.73 11.55
N THR A 46 1.58 -0.73 11.93
CA THR A 46 2.20 -0.69 13.25
C THR A 46 1.25 0.00 14.24
N LEU A 47 1.06 -0.60 15.41
CA LEU A 47 0.24 0.02 16.45
C LEU A 47 0.83 1.36 16.90
N GLY A 48 0.00 2.39 17.00
CA GLY A 48 0.41 3.76 17.38
C GLY A 48 1.00 4.60 16.25
N ASP A 49 1.26 4.03 15.06
CA ASP A 49 1.77 4.81 13.93
C ASP A 49 0.71 5.78 13.39
N ARG A 50 1.19 6.89 12.84
CA ARG A 50 0.42 7.80 11.99
C ARG A 50 0.81 7.54 10.54
N ILE A 51 -0.12 7.01 9.75
CA ILE A 51 0.13 6.50 8.41
C ILE A 51 -0.58 7.37 7.37
N PRO A 52 0.17 8.09 6.52
CA PRO A 52 -0.40 8.76 5.36
C PRO A 52 -0.99 7.77 4.34
N VAL A 53 -2.19 8.05 3.87
CA VAL A 53 -2.92 7.30 2.85
C VAL A 53 -3.34 8.27 1.76
N ASN A 54 -2.88 8.04 0.54
CA ASN A 54 -3.26 8.80 -0.64
C ASN A 54 -4.22 7.97 -1.49
N VAL A 55 -5.34 8.57 -1.87
CA VAL A 55 -6.34 7.94 -2.73
C VAL A 55 -6.51 8.77 -3.98
N ARG A 56 -6.69 8.10 -5.13
CA ARG A 56 -7.02 8.73 -6.42
C ARG A 56 -8.31 8.13 -6.97
N PHE A 57 -9.19 8.97 -7.49
CA PHE A 57 -10.50 8.56 -7.98
C PHE A 57 -11.04 9.55 -9.03
N TYR A 58 -12.03 9.12 -9.80
CA TYR A 58 -12.88 10.00 -10.61
C TYR A 58 -14.24 10.17 -9.93
N ALA A 59 -14.73 11.41 -9.90
CA ALA A 59 -16.04 11.72 -9.32
C ALA A 59 -17.07 11.94 -10.44
N ASP A 60 -18.17 11.21 -10.38
CA ASP A 60 -19.28 11.33 -11.35
C ASP A 60 -20.22 12.50 -11.02
N PHE A 61 -20.18 12.97 -9.78
CA PHE A 61 -20.99 14.08 -9.31
C PHE A 61 -20.25 14.89 -8.24
N ALA A 62 -20.60 16.16 -8.14
CA ALA A 62 -20.04 17.06 -7.13
C ALA A 62 -20.49 16.66 -5.71
N SER A 63 -19.53 16.63 -4.78
CA SER A 63 -19.76 16.51 -3.34
C SER A 63 -19.18 17.73 -2.63
N LEU A 64 -19.91 18.28 -1.66
CA LEU A 64 -19.50 19.46 -0.89
C LEU A 64 -18.70 19.09 0.36
N GLN A 65 -18.88 17.86 0.83
CA GLN A 65 -18.21 17.30 2.00
C GLN A 65 -17.75 15.88 1.70
N LEU A 66 -16.74 15.43 2.42
CA LEU A 66 -16.17 14.08 2.31
C LEU A 66 -15.81 13.56 3.71
N ASP A 67 -16.78 13.07 4.48
CA ASP A 67 -16.54 12.53 5.82
C ASP A 67 -15.94 11.12 5.75
N GLN A 68 -14.98 10.81 6.63
CA GLN A 68 -14.19 9.58 6.58
C GLN A 68 -14.51 8.66 7.76
N ASP A 69 -14.95 7.44 7.47
CA ASP A 69 -15.10 6.35 8.45
C ASP A 69 -14.10 5.23 8.17
N VAL A 70 -13.13 5.06 9.06
CA VAL A 70 -12.04 4.11 8.89
C VAL A 70 -12.00 3.14 10.05
N ILE A 71 -12.04 1.85 9.72
CA ILE A 71 -12.17 0.76 10.67
C ILE A 71 -11.15 -0.32 10.32
N ILE A 72 -10.35 -0.72 11.29
CA ILE A 72 -9.55 -1.94 11.21
C ILE A 72 -10.36 -3.08 11.81
N LYS A 73 -10.66 -4.09 10.99
CA LYS A 73 -11.40 -5.29 11.37
C LYS A 73 -10.42 -6.43 11.58
N LEU A 74 -10.23 -6.87 12.82
CA LEU A 74 -9.39 -8.00 13.18
C LEU A 74 -10.25 -9.09 13.80
N ASN A 75 -10.44 -10.22 13.12
CA ASN A 75 -11.34 -11.29 13.55
C ASN A 75 -12.75 -10.75 13.90
N PHE A 76 -13.14 -10.80 15.17
CA PHE A 76 -14.44 -10.34 15.67
C PHE A 76 -14.40 -8.93 16.29
N VAL A 77 -13.27 -8.22 16.21
CA VAL A 77 -13.07 -6.89 16.81
C VAL A 77 -12.95 -5.83 15.72
N ASN A 78 -13.77 -4.79 15.83
CA ASN A 78 -13.72 -3.62 14.96
C ASN A 78 -13.13 -2.44 15.74
N ALA A 79 -12.02 -1.90 15.26
CA ALA A 79 -11.40 -0.74 15.88
C ALA A 79 -11.46 0.46 14.92
N ARG A 80 -12.22 1.49 15.30
CA ARG A 80 -12.28 2.75 14.57
C ARG A 80 -10.95 3.49 14.71
N THR A 81 -10.43 4.03 13.62
CA THR A 81 -9.15 4.74 13.58
C THR A 81 -9.39 6.22 13.27
N PRO A 82 -8.91 7.16 14.11
CA PRO A 82 -8.99 8.58 13.79
C PRO A 82 -8.21 8.93 12.52
N VAL A 83 -8.77 9.82 11.71
CA VAL A 83 -8.18 10.26 10.44
C VAL A 83 -8.18 11.78 10.35
N THR A 84 -7.06 12.36 9.90
CA THR A 84 -6.91 13.81 9.74
C THR A 84 -6.04 14.15 8.53
N PRO A 85 -6.24 15.28 7.83
CA PRO A 85 -7.36 16.22 7.99
C PRO A 85 -8.65 15.67 7.37
N GLU A 86 -9.75 16.40 7.50
CA GLU A 86 -10.92 16.12 6.66
C GLU A 86 -10.55 16.47 5.20
N PRO A 87 -10.97 15.67 4.20
CA PRO A 87 -10.52 15.84 2.82
C PRO A 87 -10.91 17.20 2.23
N CYS A 88 -12.08 17.75 2.57
CA CYS A 88 -12.50 19.08 2.11
C CYS A 88 -11.83 20.25 2.86
N ASP A 89 -11.02 19.98 3.89
CA ASP A 89 -10.14 21.02 4.47
C ASP A 89 -8.92 21.27 3.56
N ILE A 90 -8.50 20.26 2.81
CA ILE A 90 -7.31 20.30 1.95
C ILE A 90 -7.63 20.34 0.45
N LEU A 91 -8.81 19.84 0.06
CA LEU A 91 -9.34 19.93 -1.30
C LEU A 91 -10.22 21.17 -1.45
N LEU A 92 -10.24 21.72 -2.67
CA LEU A 92 -11.28 22.66 -3.06
C LEU A 92 -12.58 21.87 -3.30
N CYS A 93 -13.49 21.92 -2.34
CA CYS A 93 -14.85 21.41 -2.50
C CYS A 93 -15.76 22.53 -3.06
N PRO A 94 -16.70 22.24 -3.98
CA PRO A 94 -17.13 20.92 -4.44
C PRO A 94 -16.07 20.14 -5.23
N VAL A 95 -16.04 18.83 -5.04
CA VAL A 95 -15.17 17.92 -5.81
C VAL A 95 -15.44 18.11 -7.31
N GLN A 96 -14.36 18.26 -8.09
CA GLN A 96 -14.47 18.40 -9.55
C GLN A 96 -14.93 17.07 -10.17
N THR A 97 -15.94 17.13 -11.03
CA THR A 97 -16.42 15.96 -11.76
C THR A 97 -15.54 15.68 -12.97
N ASP A 98 -15.51 14.43 -13.41
CA ASP A 98 -14.84 13.98 -14.65
C ASP A 98 -13.32 14.27 -14.71
N ALA A 99 -12.72 14.62 -13.56
CA ALA A 99 -11.30 14.90 -13.41
C ALA A 99 -10.69 13.96 -12.36
N LEU A 100 -9.46 13.51 -12.63
CA LEU A 100 -8.73 12.68 -11.68
C LEU A 100 -8.44 13.50 -10.42
N THR A 101 -9.12 13.15 -9.33
CA THR A 101 -8.99 13.81 -8.03
C THR A 101 -8.18 12.94 -7.09
N SER A 102 -7.44 13.57 -6.18
CA SER A 102 -6.71 12.85 -5.14
C SER A 102 -6.65 13.63 -3.83
N PHE A 103 -6.79 12.95 -2.70
CA PHE A 103 -6.48 13.52 -1.38
C PHE A 103 -5.55 12.61 -0.59
N THR A 104 -4.91 13.19 0.42
CA THR A 104 -4.09 12.44 1.37
C THR A 104 -4.61 12.67 2.77
N SER A 105 -4.87 11.58 3.48
CA SER A 105 -5.32 11.57 4.86
C SER A 105 -4.31 10.82 5.73
N VAL A 106 -4.21 11.16 7.02
CA VAL A 106 -3.31 10.52 7.98
C VAL A 106 -4.15 9.72 8.97
N MET A 107 -4.05 8.40 8.90
CA MET A 107 -4.70 7.47 9.82
C MET A 107 -3.84 7.27 11.08
N SER A 108 -4.43 7.38 12.26
CA SER A 108 -3.77 7.04 13.53
C SER A 108 -4.16 5.63 13.95
N VAL A 109 -3.22 4.69 13.94
CA VAL A 109 -3.47 3.27 14.27
C VAL A 109 -3.64 3.13 15.79
N PRO A 110 -4.79 2.64 16.29
CA PRO A 110 -4.99 2.40 17.72
C PRO A 110 -3.94 1.47 18.34
N THR A 111 -3.56 1.74 19.58
CA THR A 111 -2.55 0.97 20.32
C THR A 111 -3.11 -0.26 21.03
N ASN A 112 -4.43 -0.30 21.22
CA ASN A 112 -5.17 -1.36 21.93
C ASN A 112 -5.74 -2.41 20.96
N MET A 113 -4.89 -2.97 20.09
CA MET A 113 -5.25 -4.06 19.19
C MET A 113 -4.37 -5.28 19.41
N ALA A 114 -4.89 -6.45 19.01
CA ALA A 114 -4.13 -7.68 19.01
C ALA A 114 -2.97 -7.61 17.99
N LEU A 115 -1.80 -8.11 18.38
CA LEU A 115 -0.59 -8.14 17.56
C LEU A 115 -0.55 -9.37 16.64
N ASN A 116 0.13 -9.24 15.51
CA ASN A 116 0.30 -10.30 14.50
C ASN A 116 -1.02 -10.88 13.99
N GLN A 117 -2.10 -10.11 14.06
CA GLN A 117 -3.40 -10.52 13.56
C GLN A 117 -3.59 -9.98 12.15
N ARG A 118 -4.11 -10.84 11.27
CA ARG A 118 -4.56 -10.45 9.94
C ARG A 118 -6.00 -10.00 9.99
N GLY A 119 -6.36 -9.09 9.09
CA GLY A 119 -7.71 -8.60 8.96
C GLY A 119 -7.78 -7.55 7.86
N TYR A 120 -8.81 -6.71 7.91
CA TYR A 120 -9.07 -5.74 6.85
C TYR A 120 -9.08 -4.32 7.39
N LEU A 121 -8.31 -3.45 6.77
CA LEU A 121 -8.49 -2.01 6.88
C LEU A 121 -9.59 -1.63 5.90
N GLN A 122 -10.75 -1.22 6.43
CA GLN A 122 -11.86 -0.72 5.64
C GLN A 122 -11.92 0.80 5.73
N TRP A 123 -12.01 1.44 4.58
CA TRP A 123 -12.14 2.89 4.45
C TRP A 123 -13.44 3.20 3.73
N ARG A 124 -14.27 4.06 4.32
CA ARG A 124 -15.49 4.59 3.72
C ARG A 124 -15.44 6.11 3.73
N VAL A 125 -15.86 6.71 2.63
CA VAL A 125 -16.01 8.16 2.52
C VAL A 125 -17.46 8.46 2.19
N TYR A 126 -18.07 9.35 2.97
CA TYR A 126 -19.44 9.78 2.82
C TYR A 126 -19.49 11.23 2.34
N ASN A 127 -20.44 11.56 1.47
CA ASN A 127 -20.68 12.96 1.12
C ASN A 127 -21.74 13.62 2.02
N GLU A 128 -22.09 14.87 1.72
CA GLU A 128 -23.09 15.64 2.47
C GLU A 128 -24.51 15.03 2.45
N LYS A 129 -24.77 14.11 1.50
CA LYS A 129 -26.03 13.35 1.38
C LYS A 129 -25.94 11.98 2.06
N ASN A 130 -24.88 11.72 2.81
CA ASN A 130 -24.59 10.46 3.48
C ASN A 130 -24.49 9.26 2.52
N ARG A 131 -24.12 9.51 1.25
CA ARG A 131 -23.84 8.46 0.26
C ARG A 131 -22.39 8.00 0.37
N VAL A 132 -22.16 6.70 0.23
CA VAL A 132 -20.81 6.12 0.25
C VAL A 132 -20.16 6.38 -1.11
N VAL A 133 -19.42 7.47 -1.22
CA VAL A 133 -18.78 7.86 -2.49
C VAL A 133 -17.52 7.04 -2.74
N LEU A 134 -16.78 6.64 -1.71
CA LEU A 134 -15.64 5.72 -1.82
C LEU A 134 -15.73 4.64 -0.75
N CYS A 135 -15.48 3.38 -1.12
CA CYS A 135 -15.43 2.24 -0.22
C CYS A 135 -14.34 1.27 -0.68
N TYR A 136 -13.32 1.03 0.14
CA TYR A 136 -12.33 -0.01 -0.13
C TYR A 136 -11.86 -0.74 1.11
N SER A 137 -11.40 -1.97 0.92
CA SER A 137 -10.81 -2.83 1.94
C SER A 137 -9.42 -3.30 1.52
N VAL A 138 -8.47 -3.28 2.46
CA VAL A 138 -7.09 -3.72 2.25
C VAL A 138 -6.74 -4.80 3.28
N LEU A 139 -6.15 -5.91 2.83
CA LEU A 139 -5.65 -6.94 3.75
C LEU A 139 -4.46 -6.40 4.53
N VAL A 140 -4.60 -6.30 5.85
CA VAL A 140 -3.58 -5.78 6.76
C VAL A 140 -3.15 -6.81 7.79
N GLN A 141 -1.96 -6.62 8.34
CA GLN A 141 -1.46 -7.36 9.49
C GLN A 141 -0.88 -6.41 10.53
N THR A 142 -1.32 -6.54 11.79
CA THR A 142 -0.79 -5.70 12.88
C THR A 142 0.62 -6.12 13.28
N GLN A 143 1.45 -5.14 13.62
CA GLN A 143 2.80 -5.37 14.11
C GLN A 143 3.19 -4.36 15.21
N THR A 144 4.22 -4.71 15.97
CA THR A 144 4.91 -3.79 16.89
C THR A 144 5.95 -2.96 16.14
N TYR A 145 6.39 -1.86 16.78
CA TYR A 145 7.51 -1.07 16.29
C TYR A 145 8.80 -1.89 16.11
N ILE A 146 9.10 -2.79 17.04
CA ILE A 146 10.28 -3.66 16.96
C ILE A 146 10.21 -4.56 15.73
N GLN A 147 9.04 -5.16 15.46
CA GLN A 147 8.83 -5.98 14.26
C GLN A 147 8.97 -5.17 12.97
N LYS A 148 8.45 -3.94 12.93
CA LYS A 148 8.65 -3.01 11.81
C LYS A 148 10.14 -2.81 11.52
N MET A 149 10.92 -2.49 12.56
CA MET A 149 12.36 -2.24 12.45
C MET A 149 13.12 -3.47 11.96
N LEU A 150 12.84 -4.66 12.53
CA LEU A 150 13.47 -5.91 12.11
C LEU A 150 13.15 -6.24 10.65
N ARG A 151 11.89 -6.07 10.22
CA ARG A 151 11.47 -6.28 8.83
C ARG A 151 12.19 -5.32 7.88
N GLN A 152 12.28 -4.04 8.24
CA GLN A 152 12.97 -3.04 7.43
C GLN A 152 14.47 -3.34 7.32
N ALA A 153 15.12 -3.73 8.41
CA ALA A 153 16.52 -4.15 8.40
C ALA A 153 16.72 -5.36 7.48
N PHE A 154 15.86 -6.38 7.57
CA PHE A 154 15.91 -7.54 6.69
C PHE A 154 15.73 -7.16 5.20
N LEU A 155 14.72 -6.33 4.88
CA LEU A 155 14.48 -5.86 3.51
C LEU A 155 15.67 -5.06 2.96
N LEU A 156 16.28 -4.21 3.79
CA LEU A 156 17.47 -3.46 3.41
C LEU A 156 18.65 -4.39 3.14
N THR A 157 18.91 -5.36 4.01
CA THR A 157 19.98 -6.35 3.80
C THR A 157 19.77 -7.14 2.52
N LYS A 158 18.53 -7.55 2.23
CA LYS A 158 18.17 -8.25 1.01
C LYS A 158 18.38 -7.39 -0.24
N ALA A 159 17.98 -6.11 -0.18
CA ALA A 159 18.19 -5.18 -1.29
C ALA A 159 19.69 -4.96 -1.60
N LEU A 160 20.52 -4.88 -0.56
CA LEU A 160 21.98 -4.76 -0.71
C LEU A 160 22.59 -6.03 -1.32
N THR A 161 22.19 -7.22 -0.87
CA THR A 161 22.70 -8.48 -1.45
C THR A 161 22.25 -8.67 -2.90
N ASP A 162 21.01 -8.31 -3.24
CA ASP A 162 20.50 -8.41 -4.60
C ASP A 162 21.22 -7.45 -5.56
N ASP A 163 21.63 -6.27 -5.08
CA ASP A 163 22.44 -5.31 -5.85
C ASP A 163 23.86 -5.83 -6.11
N GLU A 164 24.48 -6.47 -5.11
CA GLU A 164 25.79 -7.12 -5.29
C GLU A 164 25.71 -8.27 -6.31
N ILE A 165 24.66 -9.09 -6.26
CA ILE A 165 24.44 -10.17 -7.23
C ILE A 165 24.29 -9.59 -8.64
N LYS A 166 23.52 -8.51 -8.83
CA LYS A 166 23.37 -7.85 -10.13
C LYS A 166 24.71 -7.33 -10.66
N LYS A 167 25.56 -6.75 -9.80
CA LYS A 167 26.91 -6.29 -10.16
C LYS A 167 27.84 -7.41 -10.60
N VAL A 168 27.77 -8.59 -9.97
CA VAL A 168 28.53 -9.79 -10.38
C VAL A 168 28.07 -10.30 -11.73
N VAL A 169 26.74 -10.33 -11.98
CA VAL A 169 26.17 -10.81 -13.24
C VAL A 169 26.41 -9.85 -14.42
N GLN A 170 26.60 -8.55 -14.17
CA GLN A 170 26.85 -7.54 -15.21
C GLN A 170 28.32 -7.28 -15.56
N HIS A 171 29.28 -8.03 -14.98
CA HIS A 171 30.68 -7.96 -15.43
C HIS A 171 30.91 -8.80 -16.70
N PRO A 172 31.43 -8.23 -17.80
CA PRO A 172 31.56 -8.93 -19.07
C PRO A 172 32.79 -9.83 -19.06
N LEU A 173 32.62 -11.11 -18.74
CA LEU A 173 33.54 -12.14 -19.24
C LEU A 173 32.97 -12.66 -20.55
N GLY A 174 33.59 -12.22 -21.64
CA GLY A 174 33.35 -12.77 -22.96
C GLY A 174 33.73 -14.24 -23.01
N HIS A 175 32.75 -15.10 -23.26
CA HIS A 175 32.74 -16.20 -24.24
C HIS A 175 31.49 -17.05 -24.02
N PRO A 176 30.81 -17.54 -25.08
CA PRO A 176 29.68 -18.43 -24.92
C PRO A 176 30.20 -19.82 -24.52
N LEU A 177 29.90 -20.26 -23.30
CA LEU A 177 29.94 -21.68 -22.95
C LEU A 177 28.55 -22.26 -23.18
N ASN A 178 28.49 -23.25 -24.07
CA ASN A 178 27.32 -24.05 -24.39
C ASN A 178 26.66 -24.64 -23.13
N PRO A 179 25.32 -24.75 -23.09
CA PRO A 179 24.64 -25.50 -22.06
C PRO A 179 24.80 -27.00 -22.34
N VAL A 180 25.64 -27.67 -21.57
CA VAL A 180 25.61 -29.14 -21.43
C VAL A 180 25.02 -29.43 -20.05
N GLY A 181 23.94 -30.22 -20.07
CA GLY A 181 22.98 -30.32 -18.98
C GLY A 181 23.41 -31.08 -17.73
N ASN A 182 22.55 -30.96 -16.72
CA ASN A 182 21.89 -32.08 -16.02
C ASN A 182 21.10 -31.50 -14.85
N LEU A 183 19.77 -31.39 -15.00
CA LEU A 183 18.86 -31.29 -13.85
C LEU A 183 18.66 -32.71 -13.29
N PRO A 184 18.90 -32.96 -11.99
CA PRO A 184 18.27 -34.10 -11.34
C PRO A 184 16.81 -33.77 -11.05
N ASN A 185 15.92 -34.65 -11.51
CA ASN A 185 14.52 -34.75 -11.12
C ASN A 185 14.42 -34.81 -9.59
N VAL A 186 13.68 -33.89 -8.98
CA VAL A 186 13.17 -34.06 -7.62
C VAL A 186 11.66 -34.01 -7.68
N THR A 187 11.07 -35.19 -7.65
CA THR A 187 9.65 -35.46 -7.40
C THR A 187 9.35 -35.15 -5.94
N PHE A 188 8.35 -34.31 -5.67
CA PHE A 188 7.76 -34.15 -4.34
C PHE A 188 6.47 -34.98 -4.29
N GLU A 189 6.52 -36.06 -3.51
CA GLU A 189 5.36 -36.86 -3.12
C GLU A 189 4.52 -36.09 -2.09
N PHE A 190 3.20 -36.05 -2.30
CA PHE A 190 2.22 -35.65 -1.29
C PHE A 190 1.90 -36.89 -0.44
N TYR A 191 2.09 -36.81 0.87
CA TYR A 191 1.50 -37.76 1.81
C TYR A 191 0.11 -37.27 2.23
N GLU A 192 -0.81 -38.23 2.31
CA GLU A 192 -2.26 -38.14 2.58
C GLU A 192 -2.64 -37.42 3.89
#